data_AF-A0A6J7QZY5-F1
#
_entry.id   AF-A0A6J7QZY5-F1
#
_cell.length_a   1.000
_cell.length_b   1.000
_cell.length_c   1.000
_cell.angle_alpha   90.00
_cell.angle_beta   90.00
_cell.angle_gamma   90.00
#
_symmetry.space_group_name_H-M   'P 1'
#
loop_
_entity.id
_entity.type
_entity.pdbx_description
1 polymer ?
#
loop_
_entity_poly.entity_id
_entity_poly.type
_entity_poly.pdbx_seq_one_letter_code
_entity_poly.pdbx_strand_id
1 'polypeptide(L)'
;MLGDLGKVLGVLGSLQAAIAANPTAPAWPATSTAPATLKGIPVRSAILLLGLISGVSTQSKTYDASSGPKGPLETTFGLAISPALAVLENGAQAAVLAVIANYDLELRGGGIVFDNSTTNYSARLGDDSDVYAAALSGKTATAGMLGYLSALNPAAPRVKADAGAVARIKAIGEVQGTLTVPTITLTATADHITPPGATQHLINQYNAAIASGTSKKGLLVNIWNKPSDEYTQFDSAGRPITPAVDPSGTGHCNFTTNQYLMIAKLLTDSAKSGKAPSAKTVAAAIKKDKNLFVDPNYTAPLLKYRQ
;
A
#
# COMPACT_ATOMS: atom_id res chain seq x y z
N MET A 1 11.78 19.93 1.44
CA MET A 1 12.30 18.55 1.58
C MET A 1 12.75 18.22 3.01
N LEU A 2 13.96 18.59 3.49
CA LEU A 2 14.44 18.15 4.82
C LEU A 2 13.53 18.57 5.99
N GLY A 3 13.00 19.79 5.96
CA GLY A 3 12.03 20.26 6.95
C GLY A 3 10.71 19.46 6.92
N ASP A 4 10.29 19.01 5.74
CA ASP A 4 9.06 18.22 5.58
C ASP A 4 9.26 16.80 6.11
N LEU A 5 10.43 16.21 5.86
CA LEU A 5 10.81 14.91 6.44
C LEU A 5 10.77 14.97 7.98
N GLY A 6 11.38 16.01 8.58
CA GLY A 6 11.36 16.19 10.03
C GLY A 6 9.95 16.31 10.59
N LYS A 7 9.06 17.06 9.92
CA LYS A 7 7.65 17.19 10.32
C LYS A 7 6.90 15.87 10.22
N VAL A 8 7.01 15.15 9.11
CA VAL A 8 6.33 13.87 8.87
C VAL A 8 6.76 12.84 9.92
N LEU A 9 8.07 12.66 10.12
CA LEU A 9 8.59 11.70 11.08
C LEU A 9 8.22 12.08 12.52
N GLY A 10 8.22 13.36 12.87
CA GLY A 10 7.78 13.84 14.18
C GLY A 10 6.29 13.55 14.46
N VAL A 11 5.42 13.75 13.46
CA VAL A 11 4.00 13.41 13.55
C VAL A 11 3.81 11.90 13.73
N LEU A 12 4.46 11.07 12.90
CA LEU A 12 4.35 9.62 12.98
C LEU A 12 4.84 9.07 14.32
N GLY A 13 5.96 9.59 14.84
CA GLY A 13 6.45 9.24 16.17
C GLY A 13 5.46 9.62 17.29
N SER A 14 4.83 10.79 17.20
CA SER A 14 3.81 11.22 18.15
C SER A 14 2.57 10.30 18.13
N LEU A 15 2.15 9.87 16.94
CA LEU A 15 1.04 8.94 16.76
C LEU A 15 1.36 7.54 17.30
N GLN A 16 2.58 7.06 17.06
CA GLN A 16 3.06 5.78 17.60
C GLN A 16 3.09 5.81 19.14
N ALA A 17 3.57 6.90 19.73
CA ALA A 17 3.57 7.09 21.18
C ALA A 17 2.15 7.13 21.77
N ALA A 18 1.19 7.77 21.07
CA ALA A 18 -0.21 7.80 21.49
C ALA A 18 -0.84 6.40 21.52
N ILE A 19 -0.58 5.56 20.50
CA ILE A 19 -1.04 4.16 20.47
C ILE A 19 -0.38 3.34 21.57
N ALA A 20 0.91 3.50 21.80
CA ALA A 20 1.61 2.81 22.88
C ALA A 20 1.06 3.16 24.28
N ALA A 21 0.66 4.43 24.49
CA ALA A 21 0.11 4.89 25.75
C ALA A 21 -1.33 4.36 26.00
N ASN A 22 -2.17 4.31 24.96
CA ASN A 22 -3.51 3.74 25.03
C ASN A 22 -3.91 3.15 23.68
N PRO A 23 -3.77 1.83 23.47
CA PRO A 23 -4.01 1.24 22.16
C PRO A 23 -5.51 1.19 21.78
N THR A 24 -6.41 1.11 22.76
CA THR A 24 -7.87 0.99 22.54
C THR A 24 -8.56 2.34 22.36
N ALA A 25 -7.96 3.44 22.81
CA ALA A 25 -8.46 4.79 22.57
C ALA A 25 -7.30 5.83 22.56
N PRO A 26 -6.35 5.75 21.61
CA PRO A 26 -5.24 6.67 21.56
C PRO A 26 -5.75 8.08 21.25
N ALA A 27 -5.28 9.03 22.06
CA ALA A 27 -5.60 10.43 21.89
C ALA A 27 -4.94 11.00 20.63
N TRP A 28 -5.55 12.03 20.06
CA TRP A 28 -4.90 12.83 19.03
C TRP A 28 -3.70 13.58 19.62
N PRO A 29 -2.63 13.84 18.82
CA PRO A 29 -1.52 14.67 19.26
C PRO A 29 -2.00 16.02 19.82
N ALA A 30 -1.39 16.50 20.90
CA ALA A 30 -1.79 17.76 21.54
C ALA A 30 -1.72 18.97 20.59
N THR A 31 -0.81 18.91 19.60
CA THR A 31 -0.65 19.92 18.55
C THR A 31 -1.69 19.83 17.44
N SER A 32 -2.55 18.80 17.44
CA SER A 32 -3.59 18.63 16.42
C SER A 32 -4.60 19.77 16.48
N THR A 33 -4.87 20.38 15.33
CA THR A 33 -5.91 21.40 15.14
C THR A 33 -7.26 20.81 14.75
N ALA A 34 -7.41 19.47 14.76
CA ALA A 34 -8.66 18.82 14.43
C ALA A 34 -9.81 19.27 15.37
N PRO A 35 -11.04 19.44 14.87
CA PRO A 35 -12.20 19.76 15.69
C PRO A 35 -12.43 18.73 16.82
N ALA A 36 -13.02 19.18 17.93
CA ALA A 36 -13.30 18.34 19.10
C ALA A 36 -14.14 17.10 18.75
N THR A 37 -15.07 17.22 17.80
CA THR A 37 -15.89 16.12 17.30
C THR A 37 -15.07 15.01 16.66
N LEU A 38 -14.01 15.33 15.90
CA LEU A 38 -13.08 14.33 15.37
C LEU A 38 -12.15 13.78 16.45
N LYS A 39 -11.76 14.62 17.41
CA LYS A 39 -10.90 14.20 18.52
C LYS A 39 -11.58 13.19 19.45
N GLY A 40 -12.91 13.06 19.40
CA GLY A 40 -13.65 11.99 20.06
C GLY A 40 -13.49 10.61 19.39
N ILE A 41 -13.00 10.55 18.15
CA ILE A 41 -12.65 9.31 17.46
C ILE A 41 -11.23 8.93 17.83
N PRO A 42 -10.93 7.67 18.19
CA PRO A 42 -9.57 7.24 18.45
C PRO A 42 -8.64 7.49 17.24
N VAL A 43 -7.46 8.09 17.45
CA VAL A 43 -6.61 8.54 16.33
C VAL A 43 -6.12 7.37 15.44
N ARG A 44 -6.10 6.13 15.95
CA ARG A 44 -5.81 4.93 15.14
C ARG A 44 -6.78 4.74 13.97
N SER A 45 -8.03 5.18 14.10
CA SER A 45 -9.02 5.08 13.01
C SER A 45 -8.71 6.08 11.91
N ALA A 46 -8.20 7.28 12.25
CA ALA A 46 -7.74 8.24 11.27
C ALA A 46 -6.46 7.77 10.54
N ILE A 47 -5.56 7.11 11.26
CA ILE A 47 -4.36 6.48 10.69
C ILE A 47 -4.76 5.38 9.71
N LEU A 48 -5.65 4.48 10.11
CA LEU A 48 -6.12 3.42 9.22
C LEU A 48 -6.82 4.01 7.98
N LEU A 49 -7.72 4.99 8.17
CA LEU A 49 -8.37 5.67 7.05
C LEU A 49 -7.33 6.24 6.07
N LEU A 50 -6.29 6.91 6.59
CA LEU A 50 -5.20 7.44 5.78
C LEU A 50 -4.52 6.33 4.96
N GLY A 51 -4.23 5.18 5.57
CA GLY A 51 -3.64 4.03 4.87
C GLY A 51 -4.52 3.52 3.74
N LEU A 52 -5.81 3.31 4.02
CA LEU A 52 -6.79 2.80 3.04
C LEU A 52 -6.97 3.76 1.84
N ILE A 53 -7.11 5.06 2.08
CA ILE A 53 -7.30 6.05 0.99
C ILE A 53 -6.01 6.36 0.22
N SER A 54 -4.84 6.02 0.78
CA SER A 54 -3.53 6.17 0.12
C SER A 54 -3.02 4.88 -0.52
N GLY A 55 -3.65 3.73 -0.22
CA GLY A 55 -3.21 2.43 -0.70
C GLY A 55 -1.98 1.88 0.05
N VAL A 56 -1.69 2.39 1.25
CA VAL A 56 -0.67 1.81 2.13
C VAL A 56 -1.23 0.55 2.76
N SER A 57 -0.48 -0.55 2.65
CA SER A 57 -0.87 -1.86 3.17
C SER A 57 -1.16 -1.82 4.67
N THR A 58 -2.25 -2.48 5.08
CA THR A 58 -2.58 -2.75 6.48
C THR A 58 -1.76 -3.89 7.07
N GLN A 59 -0.88 -4.52 6.29
CA GLN A 59 0.13 -5.47 6.74
C GLN A 59 1.52 -4.89 6.53
N SER A 60 2.40 -5.03 7.50
CA SER A 60 3.78 -4.55 7.49
C SER A 60 4.72 -5.64 8.00
N LYS A 61 6.02 -5.37 8.07
CA LYS A 61 6.98 -6.38 8.55
C LYS A 61 6.70 -6.87 9.98
N THR A 62 6.17 -6.00 10.85
CA THR A 62 5.89 -6.36 12.25
C THR A 62 4.44 -6.80 12.45
N TYR A 63 3.50 -6.27 11.66
CA TYR A 63 2.06 -6.39 11.91
C TYR A 63 1.33 -7.06 10.75
N ASP A 64 0.64 -8.16 11.05
CA ASP A 64 -0.07 -9.01 10.08
C ASP A 64 -1.56 -8.67 9.87
N ALA A 65 -2.08 -7.66 10.58
CA ALA A 65 -3.50 -7.29 10.60
C ALA A 65 -4.46 -8.40 11.09
N SER A 66 -3.96 -9.40 11.82
CA SER A 66 -4.75 -10.56 12.24
C SER A 66 -4.46 -10.99 13.67
N SER A 67 -3.19 -11.13 14.03
CA SER A 67 -2.77 -11.64 15.34
C SER A 67 -2.88 -10.59 16.42
N GLY A 68 -3.22 -11.01 17.64
CA GLY A 68 -3.19 -10.19 18.84
C GLY A 68 -2.49 -10.89 20.01
N PRO A 69 -2.08 -10.15 21.05
CA PRO A 69 -1.48 -10.75 22.23
C PRO A 69 -2.54 -11.52 23.01
N LYS A 70 -2.18 -12.67 23.58
CA LYS A 70 -3.08 -13.44 24.44
C LYS A 70 -3.66 -12.57 25.55
N GLY A 71 -4.98 -12.64 25.73
CA GLY A 71 -5.69 -11.92 26.78
C GLY A 71 -6.73 -10.94 26.24
N PRO A 72 -7.15 -9.93 27.03
CA PRO A 72 -8.29 -9.08 26.70
C PRO A 72 -8.17 -8.30 25.38
N LEU A 73 -6.94 -8.09 24.90
CA LEU A 73 -6.69 -7.36 23.66
C LEU A 73 -6.59 -8.25 22.44
N GLU A 74 -6.62 -9.58 22.55
CA GLU A 74 -6.32 -10.50 21.43
C GLU A 74 -7.13 -10.15 20.15
N THR A 75 -8.45 -10.15 20.25
CA THR A 75 -9.33 -9.81 19.13
C THR A 75 -9.24 -8.33 18.72
N THR A 76 -9.24 -7.42 19.69
CA THR A 76 -9.25 -5.97 19.39
C THR A 76 -7.93 -5.53 18.75
N PHE A 77 -6.83 -6.16 19.15
CA PHE A 77 -5.51 -5.89 18.61
C PHE A 77 -5.45 -6.30 17.15
N GLY A 78 -5.74 -7.56 16.85
CA GLY A 78 -5.75 -8.08 15.49
C GLY A 78 -6.64 -7.26 14.56
N LEU A 79 -7.89 -7.03 14.98
CA LEU A 79 -8.89 -6.39 14.12
C LEU A 79 -8.71 -4.87 13.97
N ALA A 80 -8.30 -4.14 15.01
CA ALA A 80 -8.39 -2.67 15.03
C ALA A 80 -7.08 -1.94 15.30
N ILE A 81 -6.10 -2.57 15.96
CA ILE A 81 -4.85 -1.92 16.35
C ILE A 81 -3.72 -2.28 15.37
N SER A 82 -3.59 -3.56 15.03
CA SER A 82 -2.59 -4.10 14.11
C SER A 82 -2.63 -3.41 12.73
N PRO A 83 -3.80 -3.22 12.08
CA PRO A 83 -3.88 -2.49 10.80
C PRO A 83 -3.36 -1.05 10.88
N ALA A 84 -3.66 -0.33 11.97
CA ALA A 84 -3.22 1.06 12.14
C ALA A 84 -1.71 1.14 12.43
N LEU A 85 -1.18 0.21 13.23
CA LEU A 85 0.26 0.10 13.47
C LEU A 85 1.04 -0.28 12.21
N ALA A 86 0.49 -1.17 11.39
CA ALA A 86 1.06 -1.51 10.09
C ALA A 86 1.11 -0.29 9.16
N VAL A 87 0.04 0.49 9.11
CA VAL A 87 -0.01 1.73 8.32
C VAL A 87 1.00 2.76 8.84
N LEU A 88 1.25 2.85 10.16
CA LEU A 88 2.32 3.72 10.67
C LEU A 88 3.71 3.22 10.27
N GLU A 89 3.97 1.93 10.43
CA GLU A 89 5.28 1.33 10.12
C GLU A 89 5.62 1.48 8.62
N ASN A 90 4.68 1.10 7.76
CA ASN A 90 4.79 1.26 6.31
C ASN A 90 4.77 2.75 5.90
N GLY A 91 3.89 3.54 6.52
CA GLY A 91 3.69 4.95 6.22
C GLY A 91 4.92 5.80 6.48
N ALA A 92 5.73 5.46 7.49
CA ALA A 92 6.99 6.13 7.73
C ALA A 92 7.97 5.99 6.55
N GLN A 93 8.12 4.77 6.03
CA GLN A 93 8.99 4.50 4.90
C GLN A 93 8.43 5.07 3.60
N ALA A 94 7.13 4.86 3.35
CA ALA A 94 6.42 5.41 2.20
C ALA A 94 6.50 6.94 2.14
N ALA A 95 6.27 7.62 3.27
CA ALA A 95 6.23 9.08 3.29
C ALA A 95 7.61 9.70 3.09
N VAL A 96 8.68 9.09 3.63
CA VAL A 96 10.06 9.53 3.35
C VAL A 96 10.35 9.48 1.86
N LEU A 97 10.05 8.34 1.22
CA LEU A 97 10.27 8.21 -0.22
C LEU A 97 9.36 9.15 -1.01
N ALA A 98 8.08 9.30 -0.64
CA ALA A 98 7.14 10.18 -1.33
C ALA A 98 7.59 11.65 -1.29
N VAL A 99 8.16 12.13 -0.17
CA VAL A 99 8.72 13.49 -0.09
C VAL A 99 9.91 13.66 -1.04
N ILE A 100 10.81 12.68 -1.11
CA ILE A 100 11.98 12.72 -1.99
C ILE A 100 11.56 12.60 -3.46
N ALA A 101 10.68 11.66 -3.77
CA ALA A 101 10.19 11.41 -5.12
C ALA A 101 9.38 12.59 -5.66
N ASN A 102 8.46 13.16 -4.86
CA ASN A 102 7.75 14.37 -5.28
C ASN A 102 8.73 15.52 -5.51
N TYR A 103 9.73 15.71 -4.65
CA TYR A 103 10.73 16.75 -4.86
C TYR A 103 11.52 16.56 -6.16
N ASP A 104 11.96 15.34 -6.49
CA ASP A 104 12.61 15.03 -7.78
C ASP A 104 11.68 15.28 -8.97
N LEU A 105 10.41 14.86 -8.89
CA LEU A 105 9.43 15.11 -9.93
C LEU A 105 9.13 16.61 -10.09
N GLU A 106 9.10 17.38 -9.01
CA GLU A 106 8.91 18.83 -9.07
C GLU A 106 10.12 19.54 -9.70
N LEU A 107 11.34 19.05 -9.44
CA LEU A 107 12.56 19.56 -10.09
C LEU A 107 12.57 19.27 -11.59
N ARG A 108 12.24 18.04 -11.99
CA ARG A 108 12.17 17.66 -13.43
C ARG A 108 11.00 18.34 -14.14
N GLY A 109 9.87 18.43 -13.44
CA GLY A 109 8.66 19.06 -13.91
C GLY A 109 8.73 20.58 -13.88
N GLY A 110 9.63 21.21 -13.13
CA GLY A 110 9.69 22.67 -12.96
C GLY A 110 8.43 23.25 -12.33
N GLY A 111 7.76 22.51 -11.44
CA GLY A 111 6.50 22.91 -10.80
C GLY A 111 5.83 21.76 -10.04
N ILE A 112 4.76 22.07 -9.29
CA ILE A 112 4.03 21.09 -8.46
C ILE A 112 3.39 20.03 -9.36
N VAL A 113 3.66 18.75 -9.10
CA VAL A 113 3.08 17.63 -9.85
C VAL A 113 1.95 16.92 -9.11
N PHE A 114 1.90 17.07 -7.79
CA PHE A 114 0.87 16.47 -6.94
C PHE A 114 -0.44 17.25 -7.06
N ASP A 115 -1.54 16.53 -7.25
CA ASP A 115 -2.90 17.10 -7.29
C ASP A 115 -3.84 16.28 -6.40
N ASN A 116 -4.50 16.96 -5.46
CA ASN A 116 -5.66 16.41 -4.74
C ASN A 116 -6.87 17.37 -4.76
N SER A 117 -6.85 18.37 -5.64
CA SER A 117 -7.83 19.46 -5.71
C SER A 117 -9.25 18.95 -5.92
N THR A 118 -9.42 17.88 -6.70
CA THR A 118 -10.71 17.24 -7.00
C THR A 118 -10.87 15.85 -6.39
N THR A 119 -9.93 15.43 -5.53
CA THR A 119 -9.94 14.06 -5.00
C THR A 119 -11.15 13.81 -4.08
N ASN A 120 -11.98 12.84 -4.47
CA ASN A 120 -13.06 12.30 -3.64
C ASN A 120 -12.53 11.16 -2.76
N TYR A 121 -12.15 11.47 -1.52
CA TYR A 121 -11.61 10.47 -0.59
C TYR A 121 -12.64 9.42 -0.15
N SER A 122 -13.94 9.72 -0.17
CA SER A 122 -14.98 8.73 0.10
C SER A 122 -15.05 7.67 -1.00
N ALA A 123 -15.01 8.10 -2.26
CA ALA A 123 -14.92 7.18 -3.39
C ALA A 123 -13.61 6.39 -3.38
N ARG A 124 -12.49 7.01 -2.97
CA ARG A 124 -11.22 6.30 -2.81
C ARG A 124 -11.29 5.24 -1.72
N LEU A 125 -12.02 5.46 -0.63
CA LEU A 125 -12.19 4.43 0.40
C LEU A 125 -13.01 3.26 -0.14
N GLY A 126 -14.17 3.52 -0.74
CA GLY A 126 -15.02 2.49 -1.34
C GLY A 126 -15.41 1.39 -0.34
N ASP A 127 -15.34 0.14 -0.79
CA ASP A 127 -15.74 -1.05 -0.01
C ASP A 127 -14.85 -1.29 1.23
N ASP A 128 -13.66 -0.69 1.28
CA ASP A 128 -12.81 -0.73 2.47
C ASP A 128 -13.52 -0.11 3.69
N SER A 129 -14.52 0.76 3.47
CA SER A 129 -15.37 1.31 4.54
C SER A 129 -16.21 0.25 5.26
N ASP A 130 -16.57 -0.83 4.57
CA ASP A 130 -17.31 -1.96 5.12
C ASP A 130 -16.35 -3.01 5.70
N VAL A 131 -15.30 -3.36 4.95
CA VAL A 131 -14.30 -4.35 5.36
C VAL A 131 -13.63 -3.95 6.67
N TYR A 132 -13.28 -2.66 6.81
CA TYR A 132 -12.59 -2.14 7.98
C TYR A 132 -13.51 -1.36 8.94
N ALA A 133 -14.83 -1.52 8.85
CA ALA A 133 -15.78 -0.75 9.65
C ALA A 133 -15.48 -0.81 11.15
N ALA A 134 -15.15 -1.98 11.70
CA ALA A 134 -14.79 -2.13 13.11
C ALA A 134 -13.51 -1.35 13.48
N ALA A 135 -12.48 -1.46 12.64
CA ALA A 135 -11.19 -0.81 12.85
C ALA A 135 -11.25 0.73 12.66
N LEU A 136 -12.17 1.19 11.81
CA LEU A 136 -12.47 2.60 11.58
C LEU A 136 -13.40 3.22 12.63
N SER A 137 -13.71 2.49 13.72
CA SER A 137 -14.64 2.91 14.78
C SER A 137 -16.08 3.14 14.29
N GLY A 138 -16.49 2.37 13.29
CA GLY A 138 -17.83 2.35 12.73
C GLY A 138 -18.06 3.35 11.60
N LYS A 139 -19.20 3.19 10.91
CA LYS A 139 -19.57 4.01 9.74
C LYS A 139 -19.75 5.49 10.08
N THR A 140 -20.27 5.81 11.26
CA THR A 140 -20.44 7.21 11.71
C THR A 140 -19.10 7.92 11.88
N ALA A 141 -18.13 7.27 12.53
CA ALA A 141 -16.77 7.83 12.67
C ALA A 141 -16.10 7.98 11.31
N THR A 142 -16.21 6.96 10.45
CA THR A 142 -15.72 6.99 9.07
C THR A 142 -16.29 8.16 8.28
N ALA A 143 -17.61 8.34 8.32
CA ALA A 143 -18.29 9.45 7.65
C ALA A 143 -17.85 10.82 8.19
N GLY A 144 -17.66 10.94 9.51
CA GLY A 144 -17.13 12.17 10.12
C GLY A 144 -15.73 12.53 9.63
N MET A 145 -14.82 11.55 9.59
CA MET A 145 -13.46 11.74 9.08
C MET A 145 -13.44 12.07 7.58
N LEU A 146 -14.26 11.38 6.77
CA LEU A 146 -14.40 11.67 5.34
C LEU A 146 -15.04 13.03 5.07
N GLY A 147 -16.01 13.43 5.91
CA GLY A 147 -16.61 14.77 5.87
C GLY A 147 -15.57 15.85 6.12
N TYR A 148 -14.66 15.64 7.07
CA TYR A 148 -13.52 16.54 7.27
C TYR A 148 -12.59 16.57 6.06
N LEU A 149 -12.35 15.44 5.41
CA LEU A 149 -11.55 15.35 4.19
C LEU A 149 -12.33 15.74 2.92
N SER A 150 -13.55 16.26 3.02
CA SER A 150 -14.33 16.67 1.83
C SER A 150 -13.67 17.85 1.12
N ALA A 151 -13.81 17.92 -0.21
CA ALA A 151 -13.37 19.10 -0.98
C ALA A 151 -14.18 20.35 -0.64
N LEU A 152 -15.36 20.17 -0.06
CA LEU A 152 -16.24 21.25 0.39
C LEU A 152 -15.87 21.79 1.78
N ASN A 153 -15.00 21.11 2.53
CA ASN A 153 -14.55 21.58 3.83
C ASN A 153 -13.34 22.52 3.64
N PRO A 154 -13.43 23.82 3.95
CA PRO A 154 -12.31 24.75 3.80
C PRO A 154 -11.13 24.44 4.72
N ALA A 155 -11.32 23.64 5.78
CA ALA A 155 -10.23 23.17 6.63
C ALA A 155 -9.44 21.98 6.04
N ALA A 156 -9.91 21.37 4.94
CA ALA A 156 -9.23 20.28 4.26
C ALA A 156 -8.18 20.83 3.27
N PRO A 157 -6.86 20.62 3.51
CA PRO A 157 -5.84 21.15 2.62
C PRO A 157 -5.95 20.57 1.19
N ARG A 158 -5.90 21.47 0.20
CA ARG A 158 -5.90 21.12 -1.22
C ARG A 158 -4.67 21.68 -1.91
N VAL A 159 -4.13 20.89 -2.82
CA VAL A 159 -3.01 21.21 -3.69
C VAL A 159 -3.49 20.93 -5.11
N LYS A 160 -3.26 21.90 -5.99
CA LYS A 160 -3.52 21.80 -7.41
C LYS A 160 -2.18 21.72 -8.13
N ALA A 161 -2.02 20.78 -9.05
CA ALA A 161 -0.79 20.65 -9.81
C ALA A 161 -0.65 21.76 -10.86
N ASP A 162 0.59 22.05 -11.23
CA ASP A 162 0.93 22.83 -12.41
C ASP A 162 0.75 21.97 -13.67
N ALA A 163 -0.12 22.40 -14.57
CA ALA A 163 -0.45 21.63 -15.78
C ALA A 163 0.77 21.44 -16.70
N GLY A 164 1.69 22.41 -16.74
CA GLY A 164 2.92 22.33 -17.53
C GLY A 164 3.90 21.31 -16.95
N ALA A 165 4.06 21.29 -15.63
CA ALA A 165 4.89 20.32 -14.93
C ALA A 165 4.35 18.89 -15.11
N VAL A 166 3.04 18.70 -14.95
CA VAL A 166 2.39 17.39 -15.21
C VAL A 166 2.62 16.94 -16.65
N ALA A 167 2.49 17.83 -17.63
CA ALA A 167 2.75 17.49 -19.03
C ALA A 167 4.21 17.07 -19.27
N ARG A 168 5.18 17.78 -18.67
CA ARG A 168 6.61 17.43 -18.76
C ARG A 168 6.91 16.08 -18.13
N ILE A 169 6.34 15.77 -16.95
CA ILE A 169 6.51 14.46 -16.31
C ILE A 169 5.91 13.33 -17.13
N LYS A 170 4.70 13.51 -17.68
CA LYS A 170 4.08 12.51 -18.57
C LYS A 170 4.93 12.20 -19.80
N ALA A 171 5.68 13.18 -20.30
CA ALA A 171 6.58 12.99 -21.45
C ALA A 171 7.82 12.13 -21.12
N ILE A 172 8.16 11.92 -19.84
CA ILE A 172 9.29 11.06 -19.42
C ILE A 172 8.95 9.57 -19.62
N GLY A 173 7.66 9.23 -19.70
CA GLY A 173 7.17 7.89 -20.00
C GLY A 173 6.28 7.33 -18.90
N GLU A 174 5.34 6.47 -19.31
CA GLU A 174 4.47 5.72 -18.40
C GLU A 174 4.61 4.22 -18.68
N VAL A 175 4.19 3.41 -17.71
CA VAL A 175 4.07 1.96 -17.89
C VAL A 175 3.05 1.68 -19.01
N GLN A 176 3.49 1.00 -20.05
CA GLN A 176 2.66 0.60 -21.19
C GLN A 176 2.47 -0.92 -21.23
N GLY A 177 1.28 -1.36 -21.62
CA GLY A 177 0.95 -2.77 -21.79
C GLY A 177 1.34 -3.35 -23.15
N THR A 178 1.97 -2.58 -24.03
CA THR A 178 2.40 -3.02 -25.37
C THR A 178 3.66 -3.88 -25.29
N LEU A 179 3.50 -5.10 -24.76
CA LEU A 179 4.59 -6.05 -24.60
C LEU A 179 4.95 -6.74 -25.92
N THR A 180 6.24 -6.77 -26.23
CA THR A 180 6.79 -7.45 -27.42
C THR A 180 7.58 -8.71 -27.08
N VAL A 181 7.91 -8.91 -25.80
CA VAL A 181 8.71 -10.02 -25.29
C VAL A 181 8.06 -10.63 -24.03
N PRO A 182 8.37 -11.91 -23.71
CA PRO A 182 7.98 -12.50 -22.44
C PRO A 182 8.39 -11.62 -21.26
N THR A 183 7.42 -11.33 -20.40
CA THR A 183 7.56 -10.46 -19.23
C THR A 183 7.03 -11.23 -18.02
N ILE A 184 7.85 -11.30 -16.96
CA ILE A 184 7.48 -11.94 -15.70
C ILE A 184 7.56 -10.90 -14.60
N THR A 185 6.49 -10.74 -13.84
CA THR A 185 6.45 -9.88 -12.65
C THR A 185 6.32 -10.74 -11.40
N LEU A 186 7.06 -10.39 -10.35
CA LEU A 186 6.90 -10.91 -8.99
C LEU A 186 6.50 -9.73 -8.10
N THR A 187 5.31 -9.78 -7.51
CA THR A 187 4.75 -8.61 -6.82
C THR A 187 4.27 -8.98 -5.43
N ALA A 188 4.82 -8.30 -4.42
CA ALA A 188 4.36 -8.40 -3.04
C ALA A 188 3.00 -7.69 -2.89
N THR A 189 2.05 -8.36 -2.24
CA THR A 189 0.71 -7.82 -2.00
C THR A 189 0.67 -6.82 -0.84
N ALA A 190 1.66 -6.87 0.07
CA ALA A 190 1.84 -5.91 1.17
C ALA A 190 3.08 -5.00 0.97
N ASP A 191 3.41 -4.67 -0.29
CA ASP A 191 4.41 -3.64 -0.61
C ASP A 191 3.79 -2.24 -0.42
N HIS A 192 4.43 -1.40 0.39
CA HIS A 192 3.95 -0.04 0.68
C HIS A 192 4.64 1.05 -0.16
N ILE A 193 5.69 0.72 -0.90
CA ILE A 193 6.45 1.64 -1.76
C ILE A 193 5.94 1.56 -3.19
N THR A 194 5.80 0.34 -3.71
CA THR A 194 5.15 0.06 -5.00
C THR A 194 3.95 -0.85 -4.76
N PRO A 195 2.81 -0.30 -4.32
CA PRO A 195 1.63 -1.11 -4.01
C PRO A 195 1.21 -1.99 -5.19
N PRO A 196 0.60 -3.16 -4.92
CA PRO A 196 0.30 -4.17 -5.95
C PRO A 196 -0.61 -3.65 -7.07
N GLY A 197 -1.34 -2.57 -6.84
CA GLY A 197 -2.09 -1.83 -7.85
C GLY A 197 -1.26 -1.31 -9.03
N ALA A 198 0.04 -1.09 -8.86
CA ALA A 198 0.94 -0.74 -9.98
C ALA A 198 1.06 -1.89 -10.98
N THR A 199 1.25 -3.12 -10.50
CA THR A 199 1.27 -4.32 -11.32
C THR A 199 -0.11 -4.62 -11.90
N GLN A 200 -1.19 -4.41 -11.13
CA GLN A 200 -2.54 -4.53 -11.68
C GLN A 200 -2.79 -3.55 -12.82
N HIS A 201 -2.27 -2.32 -12.72
CA HIS A 201 -2.36 -1.36 -13.82
C HIS A 201 -1.63 -1.85 -15.08
N LEU A 202 -0.43 -2.43 -14.95
CA LEU A 202 0.26 -3.06 -16.08
C LEU A 202 -0.57 -4.19 -16.70
N ILE A 203 -1.17 -5.07 -15.87
CA ILE A 203 -2.03 -6.16 -16.34
C ILE A 203 -3.22 -5.60 -17.14
N ASN A 204 -3.87 -4.56 -16.63
CA ASN A 204 -5.01 -3.91 -17.31
C ASN A 204 -4.59 -3.30 -18.64
N GLN A 205 -3.47 -2.56 -18.67
CA GLN A 205 -2.92 -1.98 -19.90
C GLN A 205 -2.55 -3.07 -20.92
N TYR A 206 -2.00 -4.20 -20.47
CA TYR A 206 -1.63 -5.32 -21.33
C TYR A 206 -2.88 -5.98 -21.94
N ASN A 207 -3.94 -6.18 -21.15
CA ASN A 207 -5.21 -6.70 -21.65
C ASN A 207 -5.85 -5.76 -22.68
N ALA A 208 -5.80 -4.44 -22.45
CA ALA A 208 -6.24 -3.44 -23.43
C ALA A 208 -5.39 -3.48 -24.72
N ALA A 209 -4.06 -3.63 -24.58
CA ALA A 209 -3.16 -3.76 -25.72
C ALA A 209 -3.45 -5.02 -26.55
N ILE A 210 -3.75 -6.15 -25.91
CA ILE A 210 -4.22 -7.36 -26.61
C ILE A 210 -5.51 -7.09 -27.37
N ALA A 211 -6.51 -6.47 -26.72
CA ALA A 211 -7.80 -6.19 -27.34
C ALA A 211 -7.68 -5.26 -28.55
N SER A 212 -6.75 -4.29 -28.50
CA SER A 212 -6.44 -3.38 -29.60
C SER A 212 -5.54 -3.98 -30.70
N GLY A 213 -5.01 -5.19 -30.51
CA GLY A 213 -4.08 -5.82 -31.45
C GLY A 213 -2.64 -5.28 -31.43
N THR A 214 -2.31 -4.39 -30.49
CA THR A 214 -0.95 -3.83 -30.34
C THR A 214 -0.03 -4.72 -29.51
N SER A 215 -0.56 -5.79 -28.90
CA SER A 215 0.19 -6.79 -28.15
C SER A 215 -0.35 -8.20 -28.39
N LYS A 216 0.48 -9.22 -28.18
CA LYS A 216 0.11 -10.64 -28.32
C LYS A 216 -0.25 -11.25 -26.97
N LYS A 217 -1.22 -12.16 -26.96
CA LYS A 217 -1.57 -12.98 -25.78
C LYS A 217 -0.39 -13.85 -25.33
N GLY A 218 -0.32 -14.15 -24.05
CA GLY A 218 0.65 -15.09 -23.48
C GLY A 218 2.07 -14.54 -23.32
N LEU A 219 2.23 -13.21 -23.22
CA LEU A 219 3.51 -12.54 -22.98
C LEU A 219 3.70 -12.12 -21.52
N LEU A 220 2.62 -11.90 -20.76
CA LEU A 220 2.72 -11.51 -19.35
C LEU A 220 2.37 -12.67 -18.42
N VAL A 221 3.24 -12.91 -17.44
CA VAL A 221 2.96 -13.76 -16.27
C VAL A 221 3.23 -12.94 -15.02
N ASN A 222 2.21 -12.79 -14.18
CA ASN A 222 2.39 -12.22 -12.86
C ASN A 222 2.31 -13.30 -11.78
N ILE A 223 3.27 -13.28 -10.86
CA ILE A 223 3.31 -14.10 -9.66
C ILE A 223 3.13 -13.16 -8.47
N TRP A 224 2.09 -13.40 -7.68
CA TRP A 224 1.84 -12.65 -6.47
C TRP A 224 2.55 -13.29 -5.29
N ASN A 225 3.05 -12.46 -4.38
CA ASN A 225 3.66 -12.87 -3.12
C ASN A 225 2.85 -12.26 -1.96
N LYS A 226 2.15 -13.09 -1.19
CA LYS A 226 1.41 -12.65 0.00
C LYS A 226 2.14 -12.99 1.28
N PRO A 227 2.06 -12.15 2.32
CA PRO A 227 2.46 -12.55 3.66
C PRO A 227 1.72 -13.82 4.10
N SER A 228 2.31 -14.51 5.08
CA SER A 228 1.57 -15.55 5.81
C SER A 228 0.38 -14.93 6.53
N ASP A 229 -0.67 -15.71 6.75
CA ASP A 229 -1.91 -15.18 7.34
C ASP A 229 -1.71 -14.68 8.79
N GLU A 230 -0.73 -15.24 9.51
CA GLU A 230 -0.31 -14.83 10.85
C GLU A 230 1.22 -14.87 10.97
N TYR A 231 1.82 -13.80 11.53
CA TYR A 231 3.25 -13.71 11.81
C TYR A 231 3.64 -12.69 12.88
N THR A 232 2.72 -11.84 13.37
CA THR A 232 3.01 -10.93 14.48
C THR A 232 3.35 -11.75 15.73
N GLN A 233 4.47 -11.43 16.37
CA GLN A 233 4.87 -12.05 17.64
C GLN A 233 4.76 -11.06 18.78
N PHE A 234 4.55 -11.57 19.99
CA PHE A 234 4.38 -10.76 21.20
C PHE A 234 5.31 -11.24 22.31
N ASP A 235 5.83 -10.31 23.10
CA ASP A 235 6.60 -10.62 24.31
C ASP A 235 5.70 -11.04 25.47
N SER A 236 6.28 -11.37 26.62
CA SER A 236 5.54 -11.77 27.82
C SER A 236 4.64 -10.68 28.39
N ALA A 237 4.83 -9.41 28.01
CA ALA A 237 3.99 -8.28 28.35
C ALA A 237 2.92 -7.99 27.29
N GLY A 238 2.82 -8.83 26.24
CA GLY A 238 1.87 -8.65 25.14
C GLY A 238 2.26 -7.54 24.17
N ARG A 239 3.52 -7.11 24.15
CA ARG A 239 4.02 -6.08 23.23
C ARG A 239 4.50 -6.71 21.93
N PRO A 240 4.22 -6.10 20.77
CA PRO A 240 4.70 -6.59 19.47
C PRO A 240 6.23 -6.66 19.43
N ILE A 241 6.76 -7.72 18.82
CA ILE A 241 8.18 -7.93 18.60
C ILE A 241 8.50 -7.66 17.13
N THR A 242 9.43 -6.74 16.88
CA THR A 242 10.00 -6.56 15.54
C THR A 242 10.74 -7.84 15.14
N PRO A 243 10.38 -8.48 14.01
CA PRO A 243 11.05 -9.71 13.60
C PRO A 243 12.51 -9.43 13.21
N ALA A 244 13.38 -10.41 13.45
CA ALA A 244 14.78 -10.33 13.02
C ALA A 244 14.95 -10.43 11.49
N VAL A 245 13.99 -11.07 10.82
CA VAL A 245 13.92 -11.20 9.36
C VAL A 245 12.51 -10.80 8.93
N ASP A 246 12.43 -9.85 8.01
CA ASP A 246 11.15 -9.34 7.52
C ASP A 246 10.35 -10.47 6.81
N PRO A 247 9.08 -10.70 7.18
CA PRO A 247 8.23 -11.70 6.54
C PRO A 247 8.11 -11.48 5.04
N SER A 248 8.22 -12.56 4.25
CA SER A 248 8.07 -12.49 2.79
C SER A 248 6.69 -11.94 2.40
N GLY A 249 6.64 -11.14 1.34
CA GLY A 249 5.40 -10.51 0.88
C GLY A 249 5.06 -9.19 1.57
N THR A 250 5.81 -8.79 2.61
CA THR A 250 5.76 -7.47 3.25
C THR A 250 6.93 -6.59 2.79
N GLY A 251 6.79 -5.28 2.86
CA GLY A 251 7.89 -4.35 2.55
C GLY A 251 8.22 -4.26 1.05
N HIS A 252 9.24 -3.48 0.70
CA HIS A 252 9.59 -3.23 -0.69
C HIS A 252 10.69 -4.17 -1.18
N CYS A 253 10.39 -4.92 -2.25
CA CYS A 253 11.32 -5.90 -2.85
C CYS A 253 11.87 -6.97 -1.86
N ASN A 254 11.13 -7.25 -0.78
CA ASN A 254 11.50 -8.28 0.19
C ASN A 254 11.10 -9.68 -0.31
N PHE A 255 11.95 -10.23 -1.17
CA PHE A 255 11.82 -11.58 -1.70
C PHE A 255 12.93 -12.46 -1.15
N THR A 256 12.61 -13.74 -0.94
CA THR A 256 13.62 -14.71 -0.49
C THR A 256 14.60 -15.01 -1.64
N THR A 257 15.81 -15.45 -1.31
CA THR A 257 16.79 -15.90 -2.31
C THR A 257 16.21 -16.96 -3.26
N ASN A 258 15.39 -17.87 -2.73
CA ASN A 258 14.71 -18.89 -3.54
C ASN A 258 13.74 -18.30 -4.55
N GLN A 259 13.00 -17.25 -4.16
CA GLN A 259 12.07 -16.55 -5.05
C GLN A 259 12.84 -15.83 -6.17
N TYR A 260 13.94 -15.14 -5.85
CA TYR A 260 14.82 -14.53 -6.86
C TYR A 260 15.39 -15.55 -7.85
N LEU A 261 15.93 -16.67 -7.35
CA LEU A 261 16.48 -17.73 -8.20
C LEU A 261 15.41 -18.41 -9.06
N MET A 262 14.19 -18.56 -8.53
CA MET A 262 13.04 -19.07 -9.27
C MET A 262 12.70 -18.16 -10.46
N ILE A 263 12.58 -16.84 -10.23
CA ILE A 263 12.33 -15.88 -11.31
C ILE A 263 13.48 -15.87 -12.33
N ALA A 264 14.74 -15.88 -11.88
CA ALA A 264 15.90 -15.92 -12.76
C ALA A 264 15.90 -17.15 -13.68
N LYS A 265 15.51 -18.31 -13.14
CA LYS A 265 15.34 -19.54 -13.93
C LYS A 265 14.23 -19.39 -14.96
N LEU A 266 13.05 -18.93 -14.56
CA LEU A 266 11.92 -18.71 -15.49
C LEU A 266 12.27 -17.72 -16.60
N LEU A 267 12.98 -16.63 -16.27
CA LEU A 267 13.46 -15.63 -17.23
C LEU A 267 14.47 -16.26 -18.21
N THR A 268 15.41 -17.06 -17.72
CA THR A 268 16.40 -17.74 -18.56
C THR A 268 15.72 -18.70 -19.55
N ASP A 269 14.75 -19.48 -19.09
CA ASP A 269 14.00 -20.41 -19.94
C ASP A 269 13.11 -19.66 -20.95
N SER A 270 12.54 -18.52 -20.54
CA SER A 270 11.75 -17.65 -21.42
C SER A 270 12.60 -17.00 -22.51
N ALA A 271 13.81 -16.55 -22.16
CA ALA A 271 14.76 -15.97 -23.11
C ALA A 271 15.21 -17.00 -24.17
N LYS A 272 15.47 -18.25 -23.76
CA LYS A 272 15.85 -19.34 -24.69
C LYS A 272 14.73 -19.75 -25.63
N SER A 273 13.49 -19.75 -25.15
CA SER A 273 12.33 -20.23 -25.90
C SER A 273 11.58 -19.14 -26.67
N GLY A 274 11.81 -17.86 -26.33
CA GLY A 274 11.02 -16.73 -26.82
C GLY A 274 9.58 -16.71 -26.32
N LYS A 275 9.24 -17.49 -25.28
CA LYS A 275 7.88 -17.66 -24.75
C LYS A 275 7.82 -17.39 -23.25
N ALA A 276 6.73 -16.82 -22.78
CA ALA A 276 6.48 -16.72 -21.34
C ALA A 276 6.26 -18.12 -20.73
N PRO A 277 6.52 -18.32 -19.43
CA PRO A 277 6.38 -19.63 -18.82
C PRO A 277 4.91 -20.06 -18.82
N SER A 278 4.66 -21.34 -19.13
CA SER A 278 3.30 -21.89 -19.12
C SER A 278 2.73 -21.91 -17.70
N ALA A 279 1.40 -21.91 -17.57
CA ALA A 279 0.75 -22.06 -16.26
C ALA A 279 1.22 -23.30 -15.49
N LYS A 280 1.44 -24.43 -16.18
CA LYS A 280 1.99 -25.66 -15.58
C LYS A 280 3.41 -25.45 -15.05
N THR A 281 4.25 -24.75 -15.81
CA THR A 281 5.63 -24.43 -15.41
C THR A 281 5.64 -23.54 -14.17
N VAL A 282 4.82 -22.49 -14.14
CA VAL A 282 4.72 -21.57 -13.01
C VAL A 282 4.17 -22.28 -11.78
N ALA A 283 3.07 -23.03 -11.91
CA ALA A 283 2.50 -23.80 -10.82
C ALA A 283 3.50 -24.78 -10.20
N ALA A 284 4.31 -25.45 -11.02
CA ALA A 284 5.37 -26.33 -10.53
C ALA A 284 6.49 -25.55 -9.80
N ALA A 285 6.87 -24.38 -10.31
CA ALA A 285 7.92 -23.54 -9.74
C ALA A 285 7.54 -22.98 -8.36
N ILE A 286 6.27 -22.59 -8.17
CA ILE A 286 5.80 -21.98 -6.91
C ILE A 286 5.25 -22.99 -5.90
N LYS A 287 5.05 -24.27 -6.29
CA LYS A 287 4.35 -25.29 -5.49
C LYS A 287 4.81 -25.42 -4.02
N LYS A 288 6.09 -25.18 -3.75
CA LYS A 288 6.69 -25.33 -2.42
C LYS A 288 6.68 -24.05 -1.58
N ASP A 289 6.31 -22.92 -2.18
CA ASP A 289 6.27 -21.63 -1.51
C ASP A 289 4.81 -21.25 -1.29
N LYS A 290 4.38 -21.22 -0.02
CA LYS A 290 2.99 -20.94 0.36
C LYS A 290 2.63 -19.46 0.21
N ASN A 291 3.62 -18.58 0.12
CA ASN A 291 3.42 -17.15 -0.06
C ASN A 291 3.14 -16.80 -1.54
N LEU A 292 3.58 -17.65 -2.47
CA LEU A 292 3.43 -17.41 -3.89
C LEU A 292 2.14 -17.99 -4.47
N PHE A 293 1.47 -17.21 -5.31
CA PHE A 293 0.30 -17.67 -6.06
C PHE A 293 0.17 -17.00 -7.43
N VAL A 294 -0.59 -17.66 -8.30
CA VAL A 294 -1.12 -17.08 -9.54
C VAL A 294 -2.62 -17.31 -9.49
N ASP A 295 -3.39 -16.25 -9.55
CA ASP A 295 -4.85 -16.32 -9.60
C ASP A 295 -5.34 -15.36 -10.70
N PRO A 296 -5.96 -15.86 -11.79
CA PRO A 296 -6.49 -15.02 -12.84
C PRO A 296 -7.68 -14.16 -12.40
N ASN A 297 -8.32 -14.49 -11.28
CA ASN A 297 -9.45 -13.74 -10.73
C ASN A 297 -9.04 -12.74 -9.64
N TYR A 298 -7.83 -12.86 -9.10
CA TYR A 298 -7.32 -11.88 -8.15
C TYR A 298 -7.05 -10.55 -8.85
N THR A 299 -7.64 -9.49 -8.32
CA THR A 299 -7.40 -8.11 -8.75
C THR A 299 -6.86 -7.33 -7.57
N ALA A 300 -5.62 -6.86 -7.67
CA ALA A 300 -5.10 -5.98 -6.64
C ALA A 300 -5.79 -4.60 -6.73
N PRO A 301 -6.10 -3.95 -5.59
CA PRO A 301 -6.63 -2.59 -5.62
C PRO A 301 -5.70 -1.68 -6.41
N LEU A 302 -6.23 -1.07 -7.48
CA LEU A 302 -5.48 -0.09 -8.26
C LEU A 302 -5.05 1.06 -7.35
N LEU A 303 -3.91 1.66 -7.69
CA LEU A 303 -3.53 2.94 -7.10
C LEU A 303 -4.70 3.90 -7.28
N LYS A 304 -5.13 4.56 -6.21
CA LYS A 304 -6.41 5.31 -6.17
C LYS A 304 -6.48 6.49 -7.17
N TYR A 305 -5.38 6.85 -7.83
CA TYR A 305 -5.37 7.84 -8.95
C TYR A 305 -5.53 7.19 -10.34
N ARG A 306 -5.48 5.86 -10.42
CA ARG A 306 -5.73 5.04 -11.62
C ARG A 306 -7.04 4.23 -11.53
N GLN A 307 -7.81 4.43 -10.46
CA GLN A 307 -9.18 3.92 -10.31
C GLN A 307 -10.16 4.74 -11.15
#